data_AF-A0A2G5V817-F1
#
_entry.id   AF-A0A2G5V817-F1
#
_cell.length_a   1.000
_cell.length_b   1.000
_cell.length_c   1.000
_cell.angle_alpha   90.00
_cell.angle_beta   90.00
_cell.angle_gamma   90.00
#
_symmetry.space_group_name_H-M   'P 1'
#
loop_
_entity.id
_entity.type
_entity.pdbx_description
1 polymer ?
#
loop_
_entity_poly.entity_id
_entity_poly.type
_entity_poly.pdbx_seq_one_letter_code
_entity_poly.pdbx_strand_id
1 'polypeptide(L)'
;MVSYSIPVGYESLRTILLHTDPNLRFRIAQRIPKIRLTEKTVPLKINSLSLNASESVINSQSYKLGVYLDYGTEEIPNAIRRQNNKGGVSCDVDQYGFKISNSSTPILNGDVSFRTENEDDHRSDTEETERGYWFELKLHEDALAKINQLESEGKTIEDFLSGPMTADDQRIEDVVEIGKEHIQMHIDIYRSELIPFHCRRHNLALPFTCFIQLTITRGNVKTIQRYFYFHKLYEAAKTLNDTLFANRPVIIVNQLQSDSFNVLRLPIGMKISANFIYGDDSQIVYISSILDHSRTLRRLGFHLRSELVMNFQHSFVKYAEKLLMCPDKELIDQLADALGTIENRNIQITFFRFDNPSATDYFQLLQGWVSTERSVGSMISFGLRTDQIGKEILELVRTRNERTESTERCVTVLQRNATKIEVSYGPLPKEVNLSVLLLKARILKA
;
A
#
# COMPACT_ATOMS: atom_id res chain seq x y z
N MET A 1 0.74 -55.72 -3.31
CA MET A 1 -0.10 -55.07 -2.29
C MET A 1 -0.91 -53.97 -2.97
N VAL A 2 -2.22 -54.18 -3.13
CA VAL A 2 -3.12 -53.09 -3.53
C VAL A 2 -3.42 -52.31 -2.25
N SER A 3 -2.88 -51.10 -2.14
CA SER A 3 -3.21 -50.18 -1.07
C SER A 3 -4.67 -49.75 -1.24
N TYR A 4 -5.57 -50.29 -0.41
CA TYR A 4 -6.93 -49.77 -0.27
C TYR A 4 -6.85 -48.48 0.55
N SER A 5 -6.53 -47.36 -0.09
CA SER A 5 -6.72 -46.07 0.53
C SER A 5 -8.23 -45.80 0.58
N ILE A 6 -8.82 -45.90 1.78
CA ILE A 6 -10.20 -45.45 2.00
C ILE A 6 -10.21 -43.94 1.71
N PRO A 7 -10.97 -43.46 0.71
CA PRO A 7 -11.07 -42.05 0.44
C PRO A 7 -11.63 -41.34 1.67
N VAL A 8 -11.06 -40.18 2.02
CA VAL A 8 -11.57 -39.36 3.12
C VAL A 8 -13.06 -39.07 2.87
N GLY A 9 -13.92 -39.41 3.83
CA GLY A 9 -15.36 -39.15 3.74
C GLY A 9 -15.67 -37.66 3.60
N TYR A 10 -16.80 -37.33 2.98
CA TYR A 10 -17.16 -35.95 2.62
C TYR A 10 -17.13 -34.97 3.81
N GLU A 11 -17.73 -35.32 4.95
CA GLU A 11 -17.76 -34.45 6.13
C GLU A 11 -16.38 -34.29 6.80
N SER A 12 -15.57 -35.36 6.81
CA SER A 12 -14.18 -35.28 7.26
C SER A 12 -13.36 -34.37 6.36
N LEU A 13 -13.54 -34.47 5.04
CA LEU A 13 -12.86 -33.61 4.07
C LEU A 13 -13.26 -32.14 4.26
N ARG A 14 -14.54 -31.84 4.48
CA ARG A 14 -15.00 -30.46 4.76
C ARG A 14 -14.36 -29.89 6.01
N THR A 15 -14.31 -30.67 7.09
CA THR A 15 -13.66 -30.28 8.34
C THR A 15 -12.17 -30.02 8.14
N ILE A 16 -11.46 -30.93 7.46
CA ILE A 16 -10.04 -30.75 7.15
C ILE A 16 -9.82 -29.45 6.37
N LEU A 17 -10.57 -29.23 5.28
CA LEU A 17 -10.44 -28.04 4.44
C LEU A 17 -10.76 -26.75 5.20
N LEU A 18 -11.71 -26.78 6.14
CA LEU A 18 -12.07 -25.61 6.95
C LEU A 18 -10.91 -25.14 7.84
N HIS A 19 -10.10 -26.07 8.32
CA HIS A 19 -8.97 -25.81 9.22
C HIS A 19 -7.60 -25.83 8.51
N THR A 20 -7.57 -26.04 7.19
CA THR A 20 -6.34 -26.04 6.39
C THR A 20 -5.98 -24.63 5.96
N ASP A 21 -4.69 -24.30 5.99
CA ASP A 21 -4.16 -23.03 5.48
C ASP A 21 -4.65 -22.75 4.03
N PRO A 22 -5.13 -21.54 3.71
CA PRO A 22 -5.61 -21.17 2.38
C PRO A 22 -4.66 -21.54 1.24
N ASN A 23 -3.36 -21.25 1.38
CA ASN A 23 -2.38 -21.51 0.33
C ASN A 23 -2.14 -23.01 0.12
N LEU A 24 -2.26 -23.81 1.18
CA LEU A 24 -2.26 -25.26 1.04
C LEU A 24 -3.54 -25.76 0.35
N ARG A 25 -4.72 -25.22 0.68
CA ARG A 25 -5.98 -25.59 0.00
C ARG A 25 -5.91 -25.37 -1.51
N PHE A 26 -5.39 -24.23 -1.97
CA PHE A 26 -5.24 -23.95 -3.40
C PHE A 26 -4.34 -24.97 -4.09
N ARG A 27 -3.21 -25.33 -3.47
CA ARG A 27 -2.29 -26.34 -4.01
C ARG A 27 -2.91 -27.73 -4.07
N ILE A 28 -3.64 -28.14 -3.02
CA ILE A 28 -4.32 -29.45 -3.01
C ILE A 28 -5.40 -29.46 -4.09
N ALA A 29 -6.23 -28.42 -4.19
CA ALA A 29 -7.27 -28.29 -5.21
C ALA A 29 -6.69 -28.27 -6.63
N GLN A 30 -5.54 -27.64 -6.84
CA GLN A 30 -4.83 -27.65 -8.11
C GLN A 30 -4.38 -29.08 -8.50
N ARG A 31 -3.77 -29.81 -7.55
CA ARG A 31 -3.23 -31.17 -7.77
C ARG A 31 -4.30 -32.27 -7.82
N ILE A 32 -5.42 -32.08 -7.13
CA ILE A 32 -6.50 -33.08 -7.01
C ILE A 32 -7.81 -32.43 -7.48
N PRO A 33 -8.12 -32.47 -8.79
CA PRO A 33 -9.31 -31.80 -9.33
C PRO A 33 -10.63 -32.25 -8.69
N LYS A 34 -10.72 -33.51 -8.25
CA LYS A 34 -11.93 -34.10 -7.64
C LYS A 34 -12.38 -33.39 -6.36
N ILE A 35 -11.50 -32.71 -5.63
CA ILE A 35 -11.86 -32.00 -4.39
C ILE A 35 -12.20 -30.52 -4.61
N ARG A 36 -12.01 -29.98 -5.82
CA ARG A 36 -12.15 -28.54 -6.10
C ARG A 36 -13.53 -28.00 -5.73
N LEU A 37 -14.59 -28.73 -6.08
CA LEU A 37 -15.95 -28.31 -5.77
C LEU A 37 -16.16 -28.20 -4.25
N THR A 38 -15.79 -29.25 -3.50
CA THR A 38 -15.87 -29.25 -2.03
C THR A 38 -15.02 -28.13 -1.44
N GLU A 39 -13.80 -27.93 -1.93
CA GLU A 39 -12.90 -26.85 -1.49
C GLU A 39 -13.50 -25.46 -1.72
N LYS A 40 -14.18 -25.23 -2.84
CA LYS A 40 -14.84 -23.95 -3.13
C LYS A 40 -16.08 -23.72 -2.25
N THR A 41 -16.84 -24.77 -1.92
CA THR A 41 -18.00 -24.68 -1.02
C THR A 41 -17.65 -24.46 0.44
N VAL A 42 -16.49 -24.96 0.90
CA VAL A 42 -16.05 -24.77 2.29
C VAL A 42 -15.56 -23.32 2.47
N PRO A 43 -16.04 -22.59 3.50
CA PRO A 43 -15.64 -21.20 3.75
C PRO A 43 -14.12 -21.03 3.74
N LEU A 44 -13.64 -20.01 3.03
CA LEU A 44 -12.23 -19.66 2.97
C LEU A 44 -11.95 -18.61 4.04
N LYS A 45 -11.14 -18.96 5.05
CA LYS A 45 -10.74 -18.07 6.14
C LYS A 45 -9.29 -17.63 5.94
N ILE A 46 -9.07 -16.33 5.80
CA ILE A 46 -7.75 -15.73 5.58
C ILE A 46 -7.46 -14.77 6.74
N ASN A 47 -6.25 -14.81 7.29
CA ASN A 47 -5.87 -13.90 8.36
C ASN A 47 -5.50 -12.51 7.81
N SER A 48 -4.69 -12.46 6.76
CA SER A 48 -4.33 -11.21 6.07
C SER A 48 -4.45 -11.40 4.56
N LEU A 49 -5.17 -10.50 3.90
CA LEU A 49 -5.32 -10.45 2.45
C LEU A 49 -4.89 -9.06 1.96
N SER A 50 -3.86 -9.01 1.13
CA SER A 50 -3.50 -7.82 0.36
C SER A 50 -3.80 -8.05 -1.11
N LEU A 51 -4.54 -7.13 -1.72
CA LEU A 51 -4.90 -7.18 -3.13
C LEU A 51 -4.29 -5.97 -3.84
N ASN A 52 -3.48 -6.22 -4.86
CA ASN A 52 -2.89 -5.20 -5.71
C ASN A 52 -3.08 -5.57 -7.20
N ALA A 53 -2.77 -4.65 -8.11
CA ALA A 53 -3.01 -4.82 -9.56
C ALA A 53 -2.44 -6.13 -10.15
N SER A 54 -1.21 -6.50 -9.78
CA SER A 54 -0.53 -7.71 -10.28
C SER A 54 0.01 -8.61 -9.16
N GLU A 55 -0.36 -8.35 -7.91
CA GLU A 55 0.09 -9.12 -6.76
C GLU A 55 -1.05 -9.34 -5.78
N SER A 56 -1.19 -10.58 -5.32
CA SER A 56 -2.10 -10.92 -4.22
C SER A 56 -1.30 -11.62 -3.12
N VAL A 57 -1.43 -11.13 -1.89
CA VAL A 57 -0.74 -11.70 -0.73
C VAL A 57 -1.79 -12.32 0.19
N ILE A 58 -1.63 -13.61 0.45
CA ILE A 58 -2.55 -14.40 1.27
C ILE A 58 -1.76 -14.93 2.47
N ASN A 59 -2.10 -14.43 3.65
CA ASN A 59 -1.32 -14.60 4.87
C ASN A 59 0.14 -14.14 4.66
N SER A 60 1.08 -15.07 4.61
CA SER A 60 2.53 -14.81 4.42
C SER A 60 3.05 -15.24 3.05
N GLN A 61 2.15 -15.56 2.11
CA GLN A 61 2.51 -15.99 0.76
C GLN A 61 2.06 -14.96 -0.27
N SER A 62 3.02 -14.45 -1.04
CA SER A 62 2.78 -13.56 -2.18
C SER A 62 2.64 -14.37 -3.47
N TYR A 63 1.69 -13.99 -4.31
CA TYR A 63 1.54 -14.41 -5.69
C TYR A 63 1.66 -13.17 -6.58
N LYS A 64 2.83 -12.97 -7.18
CA LYS A 64 3.14 -11.81 -8.01
C LYS A 64 3.27 -12.21 -9.46
N LEU A 65 2.60 -11.48 -10.33
CA LEU A 65 2.72 -11.58 -11.78
C LEU A 65 3.51 -10.40 -12.34
N GLY A 66 4.32 -10.69 -13.35
CA GLY A 66 5.02 -9.70 -14.14
C GLY A 66 5.47 -10.28 -15.48
N VAL A 67 5.89 -9.40 -16.39
CA VAL A 67 6.49 -9.77 -17.67
C VAL A 67 7.99 -10.00 -17.47
N TYR A 68 8.43 -11.23 -17.70
CA TYR A 68 9.85 -11.60 -17.73
C TYR A 68 10.39 -11.34 -19.13
N LEU A 69 11.45 -10.55 -19.22
CA LEU A 69 12.13 -10.21 -20.46
C LEU A 69 13.35 -11.12 -20.63
N ASP A 70 13.26 -12.05 -21.58
CA ASP A 70 14.31 -13.03 -21.87
C ASP A 70 15.14 -12.59 -23.07
N TYR A 71 16.38 -12.15 -22.84
CA TYR A 71 17.28 -11.75 -23.93
C TYR A 71 17.93 -12.94 -24.64
N GLY A 72 17.81 -14.18 -24.11
CA GLY A 72 18.45 -15.37 -24.68
C GLY A 72 19.99 -15.36 -24.63
N THR A 73 20.61 -14.30 -24.11
CA THR A 73 22.07 -14.13 -23.98
C THR A 73 22.44 -13.87 -22.52
N GLU A 74 23.74 -13.98 -22.19
CA GLU A 74 24.25 -13.64 -20.86
C GLU A 74 24.32 -12.12 -20.61
N GLU A 75 24.29 -11.31 -21.69
CA GLU A 75 24.39 -9.85 -21.70
C GLU A 75 23.04 -9.15 -21.41
N ILE A 76 22.30 -9.64 -20.40
CA ILE A 76 21.08 -8.98 -19.94
C ILE A 76 21.46 -7.71 -19.17
N PRO A 77 20.93 -6.53 -19.55
CA PRO A 77 21.14 -5.29 -18.78
C PRO A 77 20.79 -5.48 -17.30
N ASN A 78 21.64 -4.97 -16.41
CA ASN A 78 21.49 -5.22 -14.97
C ASN A 78 20.14 -4.73 -14.42
N ALA A 79 19.61 -3.63 -14.95
CA ALA A 79 18.28 -3.13 -14.61
C ALA A 79 17.19 -4.18 -14.89
N ILE A 80 17.23 -4.79 -16.08
CA ILE A 80 16.30 -5.85 -16.48
C ILE A 80 16.50 -7.10 -15.63
N ARG A 81 17.75 -7.51 -15.38
CA ARG A 81 18.07 -8.65 -14.49
C ARG A 81 17.46 -8.45 -13.09
N ARG A 82 17.60 -7.25 -12.52
CA ARG A 82 17.00 -6.90 -11.21
C ARG A 82 15.47 -6.93 -11.27
N GLN A 83 14.85 -6.41 -12.32
CA GLN A 83 13.38 -6.45 -12.49
C GLN A 83 12.86 -7.89 -12.61
N ASN A 84 13.47 -8.70 -13.49
CA ASN A 84 13.17 -10.13 -13.63
C ASN A 84 13.29 -10.87 -12.29
N ASN A 85 14.33 -10.58 -11.51
CA ASN A 85 14.53 -11.12 -10.16
C ASN A 85 13.50 -10.62 -9.14
N LYS A 86 12.91 -9.43 -9.32
CA LYS A 86 11.83 -8.88 -8.47
C LYS A 86 10.43 -9.32 -8.88
N GLY A 87 10.30 -10.19 -9.88
CA GLY A 87 9.03 -10.76 -10.35
C GLY A 87 8.70 -10.46 -11.81
N GLY A 88 9.50 -9.64 -12.49
CA GLY A 88 9.24 -9.15 -13.84
C GLY A 88 8.68 -7.73 -13.84
N VAL A 89 8.53 -7.16 -15.03
CA VAL A 89 7.91 -5.85 -15.27
C VAL A 89 6.42 -5.91 -14.94
N SER A 90 5.87 -4.90 -14.27
CA SER A 90 4.48 -4.90 -13.77
C SER A 90 3.44 -4.46 -14.81
N CYS A 91 3.82 -4.34 -16.08
CA CYS A 91 2.97 -3.94 -17.19
C CYS A 91 3.38 -4.66 -18.46
N ASP A 92 2.46 -4.64 -19.43
CA ASP A 92 2.71 -5.16 -20.77
C ASP A 92 3.68 -4.26 -21.53
N VAL A 93 4.34 -4.79 -22.56
CA VAL A 93 5.20 -4.03 -23.47
C VAL A 93 4.67 -4.06 -24.89
N ASP A 94 4.89 -2.99 -25.65
CA ASP A 94 4.51 -2.90 -27.06
C ASP A 94 5.52 -3.60 -27.98
N GLN A 95 5.30 -3.50 -29.29
CA GLN A 95 6.15 -4.13 -30.32
C GLN A 95 7.58 -3.57 -30.37
N TYR A 96 7.83 -2.38 -29.79
CA TYR A 96 9.14 -1.75 -29.74
C TYR A 96 9.79 -1.86 -28.36
N GLY A 97 9.04 -2.29 -27.34
CA GLY A 97 9.52 -2.51 -25.97
C GLY A 97 9.11 -1.41 -25.01
N PHE A 98 8.27 -0.46 -25.43
CA PHE A 98 7.71 0.55 -24.53
C PHE A 98 6.73 -0.09 -23.57
N LYS A 99 6.79 0.33 -22.31
CA LYS A 99 5.84 -0.08 -21.28
C LYS A 99 4.46 0.50 -21.60
N ILE A 100 3.48 -0.37 -21.72
CA ILE A 100 2.08 0.01 -21.90
C ILE A 100 1.52 0.38 -20.53
N SER A 101 1.01 1.60 -20.39
CA SER A 101 0.45 2.06 -19.11
C SER A 101 -0.69 1.14 -18.68
N ASN A 102 -0.68 0.73 -17.41
CA ASN A 102 -1.77 -0.05 -16.84
C ASN A 102 -3.08 0.75 -16.89
N SER A 103 -3.07 2.09 -16.90
CA SER A 103 -4.28 2.93 -17.01
C SER A 103 -5.08 2.70 -18.31
N SER A 104 -4.44 2.20 -19.36
CA SER A 104 -5.07 1.91 -20.66
C SER A 104 -5.79 0.55 -20.74
N THR A 105 -5.56 -0.33 -19.76
CA THR A 105 -6.09 -1.70 -19.83
C THR A 105 -7.61 -1.74 -19.59
N PRO A 106 -8.39 -2.59 -20.29
CA PRO A 106 -9.84 -2.62 -20.14
C PRO A 106 -10.26 -3.04 -18.73
N ILE A 107 -11.39 -2.54 -18.25
CA ILE A 107 -12.02 -2.97 -16.99
C ILE A 107 -12.89 -4.20 -17.32
N LEU A 108 -12.59 -5.33 -16.69
CA LEU A 108 -13.34 -6.57 -16.91
C LEU A 108 -14.46 -6.73 -15.88
N ASN A 109 -15.45 -7.55 -16.18
CA ASN A 109 -16.54 -7.84 -15.24
C ASN A 109 -15.99 -8.37 -13.90
N GLY A 110 -16.43 -7.79 -12.79
CA GLY A 110 -15.97 -8.13 -11.44
C GLY A 110 -14.73 -7.38 -10.97
N ASP A 111 -14.05 -6.63 -11.85
CA ASP A 111 -12.92 -5.80 -11.45
C ASP A 111 -13.38 -4.60 -10.60
N VAL A 112 -12.47 -4.10 -9.76
CA VAL A 112 -12.64 -2.85 -9.02
C VAL A 112 -11.60 -1.86 -9.53
N SER A 113 -12.05 -0.76 -10.12
CA SER A 113 -11.15 0.29 -10.64
C SER A 113 -11.03 1.43 -9.64
N PHE A 114 -9.81 1.84 -9.35
CA PHE A 114 -9.52 3.07 -8.61
C PHE A 114 -9.11 4.24 -9.51
N ARG A 115 -9.00 4.01 -10.83
CA ARG A 115 -8.59 5.03 -11.80
C ARG A 115 -9.58 6.18 -11.82
N THR A 116 -9.06 7.40 -11.86
CA THR A 116 -9.84 8.61 -12.15
C THR A 116 -9.73 8.95 -13.64
N GLU A 117 -10.74 9.64 -14.19
CA GLU A 117 -10.79 9.97 -15.63
C GLU A 117 -9.63 10.88 -16.11
N ASN A 118 -8.92 11.52 -15.17
CA ASN A 118 -7.89 12.53 -15.41
C ASN A 118 -6.46 12.10 -15.01
N GLU A 119 -6.21 10.80 -14.78
CA GLU A 119 -4.81 10.36 -14.61
C GLU A 119 -4.09 10.55 -15.95
N ASP A 120 -3.26 11.60 -16.02
CA ASP A 120 -2.39 11.89 -17.14
C ASP A 120 -1.70 10.59 -17.59
N ASP A 121 -2.06 10.11 -18.79
CA ASP A 121 -1.31 9.07 -19.47
C ASP A 121 0.01 9.71 -19.90
N HIS A 122 0.96 9.79 -18.95
CA HIS A 122 2.30 10.26 -19.21
C HIS A 122 2.94 9.35 -20.25
N ARG A 123 2.79 9.77 -21.50
CA ARG A 123 3.37 9.09 -22.66
C ARG A 123 4.88 9.01 -22.46
N SER A 124 5.35 7.79 -22.25
CA SER A 124 6.78 7.50 -22.07
C SER A 124 7.53 7.41 -23.40
N ASP A 125 6.83 7.56 -24.53
CA ASP A 125 7.34 7.35 -25.88
C ASP A 125 7.61 8.66 -26.66
N THR A 126 7.69 9.79 -25.96
CA THR A 126 7.89 11.13 -26.56
C THR A 126 9.36 11.46 -26.83
N GLU A 127 9.62 12.39 -27.75
CA GLU A 127 10.99 12.88 -28.04
C GLU A 127 11.56 13.67 -26.86
N GLU A 128 10.72 14.33 -26.07
CA GLU A 128 11.09 14.99 -24.82
C GLU A 128 11.62 13.98 -23.81
N THR A 129 10.90 12.86 -23.62
CA THR A 129 11.33 11.78 -22.73
C THR A 129 12.65 11.16 -23.21
N GLU A 130 12.82 10.90 -24.51
CA GLU A 130 14.08 10.37 -25.06
C GLU A 130 15.25 11.33 -24.81
N ARG A 131 15.06 12.63 -25.06
CA ARG A 131 16.07 13.66 -24.78
C ARG A 131 16.42 13.72 -23.30
N GLY A 132 15.42 13.60 -22.43
CA GLY A 132 15.60 13.50 -20.99
C GLY A 132 16.50 12.32 -20.61
N TYR A 133 16.22 11.11 -21.13
CA TYR A 133 17.07 9.95 -20.85
C TYR A 133 18.50 10.10 -21.36
N TRP A 134 18.72 10.71 -22.53
CA TRP A 134 20.07 11.00 -23.02
C TRP A 134 20.80 12.02 -22.16
N PHE A 135 20.10 13.06 -21.71
CA PHE A 135 20.65 14.07 -20.82
C PHE A 135 21.08 13.44 -19.49
N GLU A 136 20.19 12.69 -18.86
CA GLU A 136 20.46 11.99 -17.61
C GLU A 136 21.59 10.96 -17.76
N LEU A 137 21.58 10.17 -18.84
CA LEU A 137 22.65 9.21 -19.12
C LEU A 137 24.01 9.90 -19.18
N LYS A 138 24.11 11.00 -19.93
CA LYS A 138 25.36 11.75 -20.07
C LYS A 138 25.80 12.35 -18.73
N LEU A 139 24.86 12.94 -17.99
CA LEU A 139 25.14 13.51 -16.67
C LEU A 139 25.74 12.47 -15.70
N HIS A 140 25.21 11.25 -15.70
CA HIS A 140 25.70 10.16 -14.87
C HIS A 140 27.04 9.58 -15.37
N GLU A 141 27.26 9.52 -16.68
CA GLU A 141 28.56 9.12 -17.25
C GLU A 141 29.66 10.12 -16.90
N ASP A 142 29.37 11.42 -16.96
CA ASP A 142 30.29 12.49 -16.57
C ASP A 142 30.59 12.44 -15.06
N ALA A 143 29.56 12.23 -14.22
CA ALA A 143 29.73 12.05 -12.77
C ALA A 143 30.58 10.81 -12.42
N LEU A 144 30.35 9.68 -13.12
CA LEU A 144 31.15 8.47 -12.94
C LEU A 144 32.61 8.69 -13.35
N ALA A 145 32.86 9.38 -14.45
CA ALA A 145 34.21 9.75 -14.89
C ALA A 145 34.90 10.61 -13.83
N LYS A 146 34.18 11.56 -13.23
CA LYS A 146 34.70 12.40 -12.14
C LYS A 146 35.06 11.58 -10.91
N ILE A 147 34.20 10.66 -10.46
CA ILE A 147 34.52 9.78 -9.32
C ILE A 147 35.78 8.95 -9.60
N ASN A 148 35.90 8.35 -10.79
CA ASN A 148 37.09 7.59 -11.16
C ASN A 148 38.36 8.47 -11.18
N GLN A 149 38.24 9.72 -11.62
CA GLN A 149 39.33 10.70 -11.56
C GLN A 149 39.73 10.98 -10.10
N LEU A 150 38.78 11.29 -9.22
CA LEU A 150 39.04 11.54 -7.80
C LEU A 150 39.71 10.35 -7.12
N GLU A 151 39.23 9.13 -7.38
CA GLU A 151 39.85 7.89 -6.89
C GLU A 151 41.31 7.76 -7.35
N SER A 152 41.61 8.09 -8.61
CA SER A 152 42.97 8.03 -9.15
C SER A 152 43.90 9.10 -8.55
N GLU A 153 43.34 10.24 -8.12
CA GLU A 153 44.04 11.33 -7.44
C GLU A 153 44.16 11.11 -5.92
N GLY A 154 43.56 10.04 -5.39
CA GLY A 154 43.52 9.77 -3.96
C GLY A 154 42.65 10.75 -3.15
N LYS A 155 41.71 11.44 -3.81
CA LYS A 155 40.79 12.38 -3.17
C LYS A 155 39.47 11.70 -2.83
N THR A 156 38.84 12.14 -1.75
CA THR A 156 37.51 11.65 -1.36
C THR A 156 36.40 12.43 -2.08
N ILE A 157 35.20 11.85 -2.12
CA ILE A 157 34.01 12.55 -2.63
C ILE A 157 33.70 13.73 -1.72
N GLU A 158 33.85 13.58 -0.40
CA GLU A 158 33.60 14.63 0.58
C GLU A 158 34.53 15.84 0.39
N ASP A 159 35.81 15.60 0.07
CA ASP A 159 36.77 16.67 -0.24
C ASP A 159 36.39 17.44 -1.50
N PHE A 160 35.87 16.73 -2.51
CA PHE A 160 35.40 17.33 -3.75
C PHE A 160 34.15 18.20 -3.51
N LEU A 161 33.16 17.67 -2.79
CA LEU A 161 31.91 18.38 -2.47
C LEU A 161 32.14 19.62 -1.59
N SER A 162 33.17 19.59 -0.73
CA SER A 162 33.53 20.72 0.15
C SER A 162 34.49 21.72 -0.49
N GLY A 163 34.98 21.43 -1.71
CA GLY A 163 36.01 22.19 -2.40
C GLY A 163 35.46 23.25 -3.37
N PRO A 164 36.32 24.10 -3.94
CA PRO A 164 35.92 25.01 -5.00
C PRO A 164 35.53 24.23 -6.25
N MET A 165 34.32 24.48 -6.77
CA MET A 165 33.75 23.80 -7.93
C MET A 165 33.79 24.66 -9.20
N THR A 166 34.00 24.01 -10.34
CA THR A 166 33.74 24.61 -11.65
C THR A 166 32.25 24.56 -12.01
N ALA A 167 31.85 25.27 -13.06
CA ALA A 167 30.47 25.21 -13.55
C ALA A 167 30.05 23.81 -14.00
N ASP A 168 30.99 22.98 -14.49
CA ASP A 168 30.73 21.60 -14.87
C ASP A 168 30.62 20.68 -13.65
N ASP A 169 31.47 20.91 -12.62
CA ASP A 169 31.38 20.20 -11.34
C ASP A 169 30.03 20.43 -10.64
N GLN A 170 29.54 21.67 -10.68
CA GLN A 170 28.24 22.05 -10.09
C GLN A 170 27.06 21.29 -10.73
N ARG A 171 27.16 20.88 -12.01
CA ARG A 171 26.07 20.14 -12.68
C ARG A 171 25.99 18.70 -12.21
N ILE A 172 27.12 18.11 -11.82
CA ILE A 172 27.20 16.70 -11.42
C ILE A 172 27.23 16.52 -9.90
N GLU A 173 27.27 17.59 -9.12
CA GLU A 173 27.36 17.58 -7.65
C GLU A 173 26.37 16.59 -7.00
N ASP A 174 25.08 16.80 -7.24
CA ASP A 174 23.99 15.97 -6.70
C ASP A 174 24.15 14.48 -7.12
N VAL A 175 24.66 14.24 -8.33
CA VAL A 175 24.85 12.89 -8.88
C VAL A 175 26.10 12.22 -8.34
N VAL A 176 27.15 12.98 -8.01
CA VAL A 176 28.35 12.43 -7.37
C VAL A 176 28.03 12.00 -5.93
N GLU A 177 27.16 12.75 -5.23
CA GLU A 177 26.76 12.47 -3.85
C GLU A 177 26.04 11.11 -3.69
N ILE A 178 25.25 10.68 -4.69
CA ILE A 178 24.56 9.37 -4.63
C ILE A 178 25.52 8.16 -4.67
N GLY A 179 26.78 8.38 -5.07
CA GLY A 179 27.84 7.39 -5.03
C GLY A 179 27.89 6.43 -6.23
N LYS A 180 29.09 5.88 -6.47
CA LYS A 180 29.47 5.11 -7.67
C LYS A 180 28.51 3.97 -8.03
N GLU A 181 28.10 3.16 -7.06
CA GLU A 181 27.23 2.01 -7.30
C GLU A 181 25.84 2.42 -7.78
N HIS A 182 25.30 3.51 -7.23
CA HIS A 182 24.01 4.06 -7.63
C HIS A 182 24.11 4.71 -9.01
N ILE A 183 25.16 5.48 -9.29
CA ILE A 183 25.41 6.06 -10.61
C ILE A 183 25.45 4.97 -11.68
N GLN A 184 26.20 3.89 -11.45
CA GLN A 184 26.30 2.78 -12.40
C GLN A 184 24.93 2.11 -12.62
N MET A 185 24.12 1.96 -11.57
CA MET A 185 22.75 1.48 -11.67
C MET A 185 21.87 2.41 -12.53
N HIS A 186 21.97 3.73 -12.35
CA HIS A 186 21.20 4.71 -13.13
C HIS A 186 21.61 4.71 -14.60
N ILE A 187 22.91 4.64 -14.92
CA ILE A 187 23.42 4.46 -16.29
C ILE A 187 22.80 3.22 -16.94
N ASP A 188 22.81 2.08 -16.25
CA ASP A 188 22.22 0.84 -16.75
C ASP A 188 20.70 0.96 -16.98
N ILE A 189 19.99 1.70 -16.12
CA ILE A 189 18.56 2.00 -16.29
C ILE A 189 18.34 2.86 -17.53
N TYR A 190 19.01 4.00 -17.67
CA TYR A 190 18.80 4.90 -18.81
C TYR A 190 19.16 4.24 -20.14
N ARG A 191 20.25 3.47 -20.19
CA ARG A 191 20.58 2.64 -21.36
C ARG A 191 19.46 1.66 -21.70
N SER A 192 18.84 1.05 -20.70
CA SER A 192 17.71 0.13 -20.91
C SER A 192 16.44 0.85 -21.39
N GLU A 193 16.11 2.03 -20.84
CA GLU A 193 14.95 2.83 -21.25
C GLU A 193 15.13 3.48 -22.64
N LEU A 194 16.36 3.59 -23.15
CA LEU A 194 16.66 4.05 -24.52
C LEU A 194 16.50 2.96 -25.58
N ILE A 195 16.53 1.67 -25.22
CA ILE A 195 16.40 0.54 -26.17
C ILE A 195 15.11 0.65 -27.00
N PRO A 196 13.91 0.89 -26.42
CA PRO A 196 12.68 0.97 -27.19
C PRO A 196 12.68 2.08 -28.24
N PHE A 197 13.30 3.23 -27.94
CA PHE A 197 13.42 4.33 -28.90
C PHE A 197 14.29 3.94 -30.10
N HIS A 198 15.43 3.27 -29.85
CA HIS A 198 16.29 2.75 -30.91
C HIS A 198 15.56 1.70 -31.76
N CYS A 199 14.85 0.75 -31.12
CA CYS A 199 14.05 -0.25 -31.82
C CYS A 199 12.97 0.39 -32.70
N ARG A 200 12.25 1.41 -32.19
CA ARG A 200 11.23 2.15 -32.95
C ARG A 200 11.82 2.90 -34.13
N ARG A 201 12.92 3.65 -33.92
CA ARG A 201 13.58 4.47 -34.94
C ARG A 201 14.08 3.63 -36.12
N HIS A 202 14.59 2.45 -35.85
CA HIS A 202 15.19 1.56 -36.86
C HIS A 202 14.30 0.39 -37.27
N ASN A 203 13.06 0.34 -36.76
CA ASN A 203 12.11 -0.76 -36.97
C ASN A 203 12.72 -2.14 -36.71
N LEU A 204 13.48 -2.27 -35.62
CA LEU A 204 14.18 -3.49 -35.24
C LEU A 204 13.26 -4.42 -34.46
N ALA A 205 13.50 -5.73 -34.57
CA ALA A 205 12.91 -6.71 -33.67
C ALA A 205 13.37 -6.48 -32.22
N LEU A 206 12.54 -6.88 -31.26
CA LEU A 206 12.88 -6.81 -29.85
C LEU A 206 14.12 -7.66 -29.55
N PRO A 207 15.04 -7.16 -28.71
CA PRO A 207 16.20 -7.94 -28.28
C PRO A 207 15.85 -9.02 -27.24
N PHE A 208 14.56 -9.17 -26.91
CA PHE A 208 14.07 -10.12 -25.93
C PHE A 208 12.73 -10.75 -26.33
N THR A 209 12.47 -11.92 -25.76
CA THR A 209 11.17 -12.60 -25.77
C THR A 209 10.47 -12.37 -24.44
N CYS A 210 9.17 -12.08 -24.48
CA CYS A 210 8.36 -11.88 -23.28
C CYS A 210 7.76 -13.21 -22.77
N PHE A 211 7.74 -13.38 -21.45
CA PHE A 211 7.02 -14.44 -20.76
C PHE A 211 6.21 -13.87 -19.61
N ILE A 212 5.04 -14.45 -19.30
CA ILE A 212 4.34 -14.15 -18.05
C ILE A 212 5.02 -14.96 -16.95
N GLN A 213 5.53 -14.26 -15.93
CA GLN A 213 6.17 -14.87 -14.78
C GLN A 213 5.27 -14.80 -13.57
N LEU A 214 4.91 -15.97 -13.03
CA LEU A 214 4.32 -16.10 -11.69
C LEU A 214 5.42 -16.36 -10.68
N THR A 215 5.60 -15.43 -9.77
CA THR A 215 6.52 -15.53 -8.63
C THR A 215 5.73 -15.77 -7.36
N ILE A 216 5.96 -16.92 -6.74
CA ILE A 216 5.35 -17.30 -5.46
C ILE A 216 6.42 -17.22 -4.38
N THR A 217 6.23 -16.35 -3.40
CA THR A 217 7.21 -16.13 -2.32
C THR A 217 6.58 -16.40 -0.98
N ARG A 218 7.25 -17.20 -0.13
CA ARG A 218 6.87 -17.44 1.27
C ARG A 218 8.11 -17.41 2.15
N GLY A 219 8.26 -16.34 2.93
CA GLY A 219 9.52 -16.06 3.62
C GLY A 219 10.66 -15.95 2.61
N ASN A 220 11.75 -16.70 2.83
CA ASN A 220 12.91 -16.70 1.93
C ASN A 220 12.78 -17.68 0.75
N VAL A 221 11.70 -18.48 0.71
CA VAL A 221 11.48 -19.44 -0.37
C VAL A 221 10.76 -18.77 -1.52
N LYS A 222 11.37 -18.83 -2.71
CA LYS A 222 10.83 -18.29 -3.96
C LYS A 222 10.66 -19.42 -4.98
N THR A 223 9.48 -19.53 -5.57
CA THR A 223 9.18 -20.42 -6.69
C THR A 223 8.76 -19.59 -7.89
N ILE A 224 9.32 -19.91 -9.06
CA ILE A 224 9.06 -19.18 -10.30
C ILE A 224 8.44 -20.15 -11.31
N GLN A 225 7.38 -19.71 -11.96
CA GLN A 225 6.77 -20.37 -13.11
C GLN A 225 6.70 -19.36 -14.24
N ARG A 226 7.00 -19.79 -15.47
CA ARG A 226 6.97 -18.94 -16.66
C ARG A 226 6.05 -19.56 -17.70
N TYR A 227 5.26 -18.71 -18.31
CA TYR A 227 4.28 -19.08 -19.32
C TYR A 227 4.51 -18.23 -20.56
N PHE A 228 4.30 -18.80 -21.74
CA PHE A 228 4.36 -18.04 -22.98
C PHE A 228 3.37 -16.87 -22.93
N TYR A 229 3.82 -15.74 -23.47
CA TYR A 229 3.09 -14.48 -23.46
C TYR A 229 2.01 -14.45 -24.55
N PHE A 230 1.01 -15.34 -24.40
CA PHE A 230 -0.17 -15.38 -25.26
C PHE A 230 -1.31 -14.47 -24.77
N HIS A 231 -1.25 -14.08 -23.50
CA HIS A 231 -2.25 -13.27 -22.84
C HIS A 231 -1.57 -12.01 -22.31
N LYS A 232 -2.35 -10.93 -22.21
CA LYS A 232 -1.90 -9.70 -21.55
C LYS A 232 -1.78 -9.94 -20.04
N LEU A 233 -0.92 -9.18 -19.38
CA LEU A 233 -0.64 -9.37 -17.95
C LEU A 233 -1.91 -9.24 -17.10
N TYR A 234 -2.82 -8.33 -17.47
CA TYR A 234 -4.08 -8.15 -16.75
C TYR A 234 -5.03 -9.36 -16.87
N GLU A 235 -5.01 -10.09 -17.98
CA GLU A 235 -5.79 -11.31 -18.19
C GLU A 235 -5.22 -12.46 -17.35
N ALA A 236 -3.89 -12.55 -17.26
CA ALA A 236 -3.22 -13.52 -16.39
C ALA A 236 -3.51 -13.23 -14.91
N ALA A 237 -3.50 -11.96 -14.50
CA ALA A 237 -3.86 -11.54 -13.14
C ALA A 237 -5.32 -11.89 -12.81
N LYS A 238 -6.23 -11.62 -13.75
CA LYS A 238 -7.63 -12.03 -13.63
C LYS A 238 -7.78 -13.54 -13.46
N THR A 239 -7.13 -14.31 -14.34
CA THR A 239 -7.18 -15.78 -14.32
C THR A 239 -6.62 -16.37 -13.01
N LEU A 240 -5.53 -15.79 -12.50
CA LEU A 240 -4.95 -16.18 -11.21
C LEU A 240 -5.95 -15.93 -10.08
N ASN A 241 -6.52 -14.74 -10.00
CA ASN A 241 -7.47 -14.40 -8.94
C ASN A 241 -8.79 -15.18 -9.07
N ASP A 242 -9.25 -15.49 -10.28
CA ASP A 242 -10.36 -16.42 -10.51
C ASP A 242 -10.04 -17.82 -9.96
N THR A 243 -8.84 -18.32 -10.24
CA THR A 243 -8.38 -19.61 -9.73
C THR A 243 -8.39 -19.64 -8.20
N LEU A 244 -7.90 -18.59 -7.55
CA LEU A 244 -7.81 -18.49 -6.09
C LEU A 244 -9.19 -18.28 -5.44
N PHE A 245 -9.97 -17.32 -5.93
CA PHE A 245 -11.08 -16.73 -5.18
C PHE A 245 -12.47 -16.97 -5.78
N ALA A 246 -12.59 -17.26 -7.08
CA ALA A 246 -13.91 -17.42 -7.72
C ALA A 246 -14.71 -18.59 -7.14
N ASN A 247 -16.03 -18.55 -7.38
CA ASN A 247 -17.00 -19.59 -7.01
C ASN A 247 -17.10 -19.83 -5.49
N ARG A 248 -17.00 -18.74 -4.72
CA ARG A 248 -17.17 -18.75 -3.26
C ARG A 248 -18.27 -17.76 -2.88
N PRO A 249 -19.22 -18.13 -2.01
CA PRO A 249 -20.28 -17.21 -1.58
C PRO A 249 -19.73 -15.98 -0.86
N VAL A 250 -18.80 -16.20 0.08
CA VAL A 250 -18.11 -15.14 0.83
C VAL A 250 -16.74 -15.64 1.28
N ILE A 251 -15.74 -14.77 1.20
CA ILE A 251 -14.40 -15.01 1.74
C ILE A 251 -14.30 -14.28 3.08
N ILE A 252 -13.92 -15.00 4.13
CA ILE A 252 -13.81 -14.43 5.49
C ILE A 252 -12.37 -14.02 5.70
N VAL A 253 -12.15 -12.73 5.95
CA VAL A 253 -10.83 -12.12 6.08
C VAL A 253 -10.73 -11.44 7.44
N ASN A 254 -9.64 -11.64 8.17
CA ASN A 254 -9.44 -10.88 9.40
C ASN A 254 -8.92 -9.46 9.11
N GLN A 255 -7.95 -9.32 8.20
CA GLN A 255 -7.40 -8.04 7.75
C GLN A 255 -7.33 -7.98 6.23
N LEU A 256 -8.00 -6.98 5.63
CA LEU A 256 -7.95 -6.69 4.20
C LEU A 256 -7.22 -5.36 3.98
N GLN A 257 -6.29 -5.35 3.02
CA GLN A 257 -5.61 -4.13 2.61
C GLN A 257 -5.41 -4.06 1.09
N SER A 258 -5.32 -2.84 0.57
CA SER A 258 -4.96 -2.55 -0.82
C SER A 258 -4.05 -1.33 -0.82
N ASP A 259 -2.93 -1.44 -1.53
CA ASP A 259 -2.04 -0.30 -1.80
C ASP A 259 -2.08 0.05 -3.29
N SER A 260 -3.00 -0.54 -4.06
CA SER A 260 -3.11 -0.32 -5.49
C SER A 260 -4.01 0.87 -5.80
N PHE A 261 -3.52 1.75 -6.68
CA PHE A 261 -4.28 2.85 -7.27
C PHE A 261 -4.76 2.53 -8.68
N ASN A 262 -4.68 1.27 -9.10
CA ASN A 262 -5.07 0.86 -10.45
C ASN A 262 -6.34 -0.03 -10.41
N VAL A 263 -6.41 -1.06 -11.23
CA VAL A 263 -7.55 -1.98 -11.25
C VAL A 263 -7.21 -3.26 -10.49
N LEU A 264 -8.03 -3.61 -9.50
CA LEU A 264 -8.01 -4.93 -8.86
C LEU A 264 -8.73 -5.92 -9.77
N ARG A 265 -7.99 -6.92 -10.25
CA ARG A 265 -8.51 -7.98 -11.12
C ARG A 265 -9.20 -9.07 -10.30
N LEU A 266 -10.50 -8.94 -10.03
CA LEU A 266 -11.21 -9.79 -9.07
C LEU A 266 -12.33 -10.63 -9.71
N PRO A 267 -12.62 -11.84 -9.22
CA PRO A 267 -13.71 -12.64 -9.75
C PRO A 267 -15.07 -11.94 -9.73
N ILE A 268 -15.89 -12.28 -10.73
CA ILE A 268 -17.29 -11.83 -10.79
C ILE A 268 -18.03 -12.27 -9.52
N GLY A 269 -18.72 -11.31 -8.88
CA GLY A 269 -19.53 -11.57 -7.69
C GLY A 269 -18.74 -11.88 -6.43
N MET A 270 -17.42 -11.66 -6.41
CA MET A 270 -16.60 -11.85 -5.22
C MET A 270 -17.09 -10.97 -4.06
N LYS A 271 -17.29 -11.59 -2.89
CA LYS A 271 -17.66 -10.90 -1.65
C LYS A 271 -16.72 -11.25 -0.50
N ILE A 272 -16.35 -10.24 0.28
CA ILE A 272 -15.44 -10.34 1.43
C ILE A 272 -16.13 -9.90 2.70
N SER A 273 -16.07 -10.72 3.74
CA SER A 273 -16.41 -10.33 5.11
C SER A 273 -15.11 -10.07 5.88
N ALA A 274 -14.83 -8.81 6.20
CA ALA A 274 -13.58 -8.39 6.84
C ALA A 274 -13.80 -7.88 8.28
N ASN A 275 -12.88 -8.17 9.21
CA ASN A 275 -12.89 -7.55 10.55
C ASN A 275 -12.16 -6.20 10.57
N PHE A 276 -11.14 -6.04 9.74
CA PHE A 276 -10.35 -4.82 9.63
C PHE A 276 -10.04 -4.56 8.18
N ILE A 277 -10.26 -3.32 7.74
CA ILE A 277 -9.90 -2.85 6.40
C ILE A 277 -8.96 -1.67 6.55
N TYR A 278 -7.87 -1.67 5.79
CA TYR A 278 -6.91 -0.58 5.72
C TYR A 278 -6.60 -0.23 4.27
N GLY A 279 -6.53 1.05 3.93
CA GLY A 279 -6.17 1.48 2.58
C GLY A 279 -6.03 2.99 2.48
N ASP A 280 -6.10 3.51 1.27
CA ASP A 280 -6.17 4.94 1.02
C ASP A 280 -7.61 5.45 1.09
N ASP A 281 -7.82 6.71 1.50
CA ASP A 281 -9.15 7.30 1.61
C ASP A 281 -9.89 7.35 0.26
N SER A 282 -9.15 7.53 -0.84
CA SER A 282 -9.69 7.48 -2.20
C SER A 282 -10.20 6.09 -2.60
N GLN A 283 -9.70 5.02 -1.97
CA GLN A 283 -9.99 3.63 -2.34
C GLN A 283 -11.19 3.05 -1.58
N ILE A 284 -11.55 3.59 -0.41
CA ILE A 284 -12.52 2.97 0.52
C ILE A 284 -13.88 2.72 -0.15
N VAL A 285 -14.38 3.69 -0.89
CA VAL A 285 -15.69 3.59 -1.55
C VAL A 285 -15.69 2.44 -2.56
N TYR A 286 -14.64 2.33 -3.37
CA TYR A 286 -14.47 1.26 -4.34
C TYR A 286 -14.29 -0.10 -3.67
N ILE A 287 -13.49 -0.20 -2.61
CA ILE A 287 -13.34 -1.43 -1.81
C ILE A 287 -14.69 -1.85 -1.21
N SER A 288 -15.56 -0.90 -0.84
CA SER A 288 -16.86 -1.22 -0.26
C SER A 288 -17.75 -2.07 -1.19
N SER A 289 -17.56 -1.96 -2.52
CA SER A 289 -18.33 -2.72 -3.51
C SER A 289 -18.14 -4.25 -3.44
N ILE A 290 -16.99 -4.71 -2.96
CA ILE A 290 -16.65 -6.13 -2.82
C ILE A 290 -16.89 -6.68 -1.42
N LEU A 291 -17.47 -5.88 -0.52
CA LEU A 291 -17.72 -6.31 0.85
C LEU A 291 -19.10 -6.93 1.01
N ASP A 292 -19.20 -7.83 1.99
CA ASP A 292 -20.45 -8.35 2.50
C ASP A 292 -21.03 -7.37 3.52
N HIS A 293 -22.13 -6.71 3.15
CA HIS A 293 -22.82 -5.71 3.98
C HIS A 293 -23.69 -6.31 5.09
N SER A 294 -23.78 -7.64 5.21
CA SER A 294 -24.57 -8.29 6.27
C SER A 294 -23.98 -8.12 7.67
N ARG A 295 -22.75 -7.60 7.79
CA ARG A 295 -22.04 -7.43 9.06
C ARG A 295 -21.47 -6.02 9.21
N THR A 296 -21.56 -5.49 10.42
CA THR A 296 -20.89 -4.25 10.80
C THR A 296 -19.37 -4.43 10.79
N LEU A 297 -18.67 -3.49 10.16
CA LEU A 297 -17.21 -3.48 10.16
C LEU A 297 -16.68 -3.05 11.53
N ARG A 298 -15.84 -3.89 12.14
CA ARG A 298 -15.27 -3.60 13.46
C ARG A 298 -14.25 -2.46 13.43
N ARG A 299 -13.40 -2.45 12.40
CA ARG A 299 -12.33 -1.46 12.25
C ARG A 299 -12.19 -1.05 10.80
N LEU A 300 -12.20 0.24 10.55
CA LEU A 300 -11.84 0.83 9.27
C LEU A 300 -10.67 1.77 9.50
N GLY A 301 -9.60 1.59 8.72
CA GLY A 301 -8.44 2.46 8.75
C GLY A 301 -8.10 3.00 7.38
N PHE A 302 -7.59 4.23 7.34
CA PHE A 302 -7.11 4.81 6.09
C PHE A 302 -6.07 5.90 6.29
N HIS A 303 -5.20 6.02 5.30
CA HIS A 303 -4.33 7.17 5.12
C HIS A 303 -5.12 8.28 4.42
N LEU A 304 -5.01 9.51 4.93
CA LEU A 304 -5.66 10.70 4.36
C LEU A 304 -4.57 11.49 3.62
N ARG A 305 -4.59 11.45 2.28
CA ARG A 305 -3.59 12.09 1.41
C ARG A 305 -4.13 13.18 0.49
N SER A 306 -5.44 13.25 0.32
CA SER A 306 -6.09 14.23 -0.56
C SER A 306 -6.94 15.20 0.26
N GLU A 307 -7.32 16.34 -0.35
CA GLU A 307 -8.38 17.19 0.19
C GLU A 307 -9.57 16.30 0.52
N LEU A 308 -10.04 16.34 1.77
CA LEU A 308 -10.99 15.37 2.34
C LEU A 308 -12.22 15.18 1.45
N VAL A 309 -12.14 14.26 0.49
CA VAL A 309 -13.27 13.91 -0.35
C VAL A 309 -14.26 13.24 0.59
N MET A 310 -15.39 13.91 0.81
CA MET A 310 -16.66 13.64 1.52
C MET A 310 -17.07 12.16 1.85
N ASN A 311 -16.14 11.29 2.18
CA ASN A 311 -16.34 9.85 2.33
C ASN A 311 -16.77 9.48 3.75
N PHE A 312 -16.68 10.40 4.72
CA PHE A 312 -17.14 10.15 6.09
C PHE A 312 -18.65 9.91 6.19
N GLN A 313 -19.44 10.45 5.26
CA GLN A 313 -20.88 10.21 5.19
C GLN A 313 -21.25 8.91 4.47
N HIS A 314 -20.29 8.27 3.79
CA HIS A 314 -20.52 6.98 3.18
C HIS A 314 -20.91 5.98 4.27
N SER A 315 -22.00 5.24 4.07
CA SER A 315 -22.61 4.35 5.08
C SER A 315 -21.58 3.40 5.71
N PHE A 316 -20.66 2.90 4.89
CA PHE A 316 -19.58 2.03 5.32
C PHE A 316 -18.61 2.67 6.32
N VAL A 317 -18.29 3.95 6.15
CA VAL A 317 -17.43 4.69 7.09
C VAL A 317 -18.22 5.05 8.33
N LYS A 318 -19.44 5.59 8.14
CA LYS A 318 -20.34 6.01 9.21
C LYS A 318 -20.66 4.91 10.22
N TYR A 319 -20.87 3.67 9.75
CA TYR A 319 -21.26 2.56 10.61
C TYR A 319 -20.09 1.70 11.13
N ALA A 320 -18.84 2.04 10.81
CA ALA A 320 -17.70 1.33 11.37
C ALA A 320 -17.62 1.52 12.90
N GLU A 321 -17.43 0.43 13.66
CA GLU A 321 -17.38 0.48 15.13
C GLU A 321 -16.20 1.33 15.65
N LYS A 322 -15.09 1.33 14.89
CA LYS A 322 -13.90 2.14 15.15
C LYS A 322 -13.26 2.63 13.84
N LEU A 323 -13.00 3.93 13.77
CA LEU A 323 -12.22 4.57 12.71
C LEU A 323 -10.77 4.77 13.14
N LEU A 324 -9.85 4.50 12.22
CA LEU A 324 -8.42 4.74 12.35
C LEU A 324 -7.99 5.67 11.21
N MET A 325 -7.50 6.85 11.54
CA MET A 325 -7.11 7.85 10.53
C MET A 325 -5.62 8.13 10.65
N CYS A 326 -4.95 8.17 9.50
CA CYS A 326 -3.55 8.55 9.41
C CYS A 326 -3.42 9.75 8.47
N PRO A 327 -3.61 10.98 8.98
CA PRO A 327 -3.47 12.19 8.18
C PRO A 327 -2.03 12.63 8.02
N ASP A 328 -1.75 13.22 6.87
CA ASP A 328 -0.59 14.10 6.70
C ASP A 328 -0.79 15.37 7.54
N LYS A 329 0.30 15.95 8.04
CA LYS A 329 0.24 17.12 8.92
C LYS A 329 -0.49 18.31 8.29
N GLU A 330 -0.39 18.47 6.98
CA GLU A 330 -1.00 19.58 6.23
C GLU A 330 -2.54 19.54 6.24
N LEU A 331 -3.14 18.38 6.53
CA LEU A 331 -4.60 18.19 6.53
C LEU A 331 -5.24 18.37 7.91
N ILE A 332 -4.48 18.79 8.92
CA ILE A 332 -4.98 18.90 10.31
C ILE A 332 -6.14 19.89 10.42
N ASP A 333 -6.06 21.03 9.74
CA ASP A 333 -7.11 22.05 9.76
C ASP A 333 -8.42 21.49 9.20
N GLN A 334 -8.36 20.91 8.00
CA GLN A 334 -9.51 20.30 7.35
C GLN A 334 -10.09 19.15 8.19
N LEU A 335 -9.22 18.34 8.80
CA LEU A 335 -9.66 17.22 9.63
C LEU A 335 -10.32 17.68 10.92
N ALA A 336 -9.85 18.78 11.54
CA ALA A 336 -10.49 19.36 12.71
C ALA A 336 -11.92 19.79 12.41
N ASP A 337 -12.14 20.44 11.26
CA ASP A 337 -13.49 20.81 10.80
C ASP A 337 -14.35 19.58 10.52
N ALA A 338 -13.79 18.59 9.81
CA ALA A 338 -14.49 17.36 9.47
C ALA A 338 -14.88 16.55 10.71
N LEU A 339 -14.06 16.55 11.77
CA LEU A 339 -14.35 15.87 13.03
C LEU A 339 -15.67 16.36 13.65
N GLY A 340 -16.05 17.63 13.47
CA GLY A 340 -17.36 18.13 13.89
C GLY A 340 -18.53 17.36 13.26
N THR A 341 -18.37 16.88 12.03
CA THR A 341 -19.42 16.19 11.26
C THR A 341 -19.43 14.67 11.37
N ILE A 342 -18.31 14.07 11.79
CA ILE A 342 -18.16 12.61 11.88
C ILE A 342 -18.97 12.08 13.06
N GLU A 343 -19.88 11.12 12.84
CA GLU A 343 -20.74 10.57 13.90
C GLU A 343 -20.14 9.35 14.63
N ASN A 344 -19.00 8.83 14.17
CA ASN A 344 -18.40 7.62 14.73
C ASN A 344 -18.02 7.80 16.20
N ARG A 345 -18.41 6.83 17.04
CA ARG A 345 -18.17 6.88 18.49
C ARG A 345 -16.71 6.64 18.88
N ASN A 346 -15.96 5.86 18.12
CA ASN A 346 -14.57 5.54 18.42
C ASN A 346 -13.68 5.95 17.26
N ILE A 347 -12.85 6.97 17.48
CA ILE A 347 -11.92 7.49 16.50
C ILE A 347 -10.50 7.38 17.06
N GLN A 348 -9.55 6.94 16.25
CA GLN A 348 -8.14 6.95 16.59
C GLN A 348 -7.35 7.62 15.47
N ILE A 349 -6.56 8.63 15.82
CA ILE A 349 -5.72 9.38 14.89
C ILE A 349 -4.26 9.08 15.22
N THR A 350 -3.47 8.74 14.21
CA THR A 350 -2.03 8.50 14.33
C THR A 350 -1.32 9.09 13.14
N PHE A 351 -0.28 9.88 13.36
CA PHE A 351 0.48 10.51 12.28
C PHE A 351 1.57 9.59 11.71
N PHE A 352 1.96 9.83 10.45
CA PHE A 352 3.02 9.04 9.82
C PHE A 352 4.38 9.40 10.43
N ARG A 353 5.40 8.54 10.25
CA ARG A 353 6.69 8.66 10.97
C ARG A 353 7.45 9.98 10.72
N PHE A 354 7.19 10.64 9.60
CA PHE A 354 7.85 11.88 9.22
C PHE A 354 7.10 13.13 9.69
N ASP A 355 5.81 13.02 10.01
CA ASP A 355 5.02 14.14 10.54
C ASP A 355 5.33 14.37 12.01
N ASN A 356 5.60 15.61 12.41
CA ASN A 356 5.75 15.95 13.82
C ASN A 356 4.72 17.02 14.22
N PRO A 357 3.49 16.62 14.56
CA PRO A 357 2.45 17.54 15.02
C PRO A 357 2.79 18.10 16.41
N SER A 358 2.50 19.38 16.59
CA SER A 358 2.65 20.09 17.85
C SER A 358 1.52 19.77 18.83
N ALA A 359 1.68 20.10 20.11
CA ALA A 359 0.59 20.01 21.09
C ALA A 359 -0.64 20.82 20.68
N THR A 360 -0.43 21.98 20.04
CA THR A 360 -1.52 22.81 19.49
C THR A 360 -2.28 22.09 18.39
N ASP A 361 -1.58 21.35 17.52
CA ASP A 361 -2.21 20.62 16.42
C ASP A 361 -3.14 19.51 16.95
N TYR A 362 -2.69 18.74 17.96
CA TYR A 362 -3.54 17.75 18.64
C TYR A 362 -4.71 18.40 19.37
N PHE A 363 -4.48 19.54 20.02
CA PHE A 363 -5.51 20.27 20.72
C PHE A 363 -6.58 20.80 19.76
N GLN A 364 -6.20 21.26 18.57
CA GLN A 364 -7.13 21.69 17.53
C GLN A 364 -8.02 20.54 17.04
N LEU A 365 -7.46 19.35 16.80
CA LEU A 365 -8.26 18.15 16.46
C LEU A 365 -9.23 17.78 17.59
N LEU A 366 -8.77 17.88 18.85
CA LEU A 366 -9.63 17.66 20.01
C LEU A 366 -10.77 18.68 20.06
N GLN A 367 -10.50 19.97 19.80
CA GLN A 367 -11.50 21.03 19.73
C GLN A 367 -12.53 20.76 18.62
N GLY A 368 -12.06 20.39 17.43
CA GLY A 368 -12.92 19.99 16.32
C GLY A 368 -13.84 18.82 16.68
N TRP A 369 -13.32 17.80 17.36
CA TRP A 369 -14.12 16.65 17.80
C TRP A 369 -15.19 16.99 18.85
N VAL A 370 -14.88 17.87 19.81
CA VAL A 370 -15.83 18.30 20.87
C VAL A 370 -16.76 19.45 20.45
N SER A 371 -16.61 19.97 19.23
CA SER A 371 -17.44 21.06 18.69
C SER A 371 -18.92 20.66 18.53
N THR A 372 -19.20 19.36 18.42
CA THR A 372 -20.55 18.80 18.34
C THR A 372 -20.89 17.95 19.55
N GLU A 373 -22.17 17.87 19.87
CA GLU A 373 -22.65 17.05 20.99
C GLU A 373 -22.40 15.57 20.72
N ARG A 374 -21.75 14.91 21.68
CA ARG A 374 -21.35 13.50 21.60
C ARG A 374 -22.09 12.67 22.63
N SER A 375 -22.48 11.45 22.24
CA SER A 375 -23.07 10.50 23.19
C SER A 375 -22.06 10.03 24.25
N VAL A 376 -22.54 9.75 25.46
CA VAL A 376 -21.73 9.14 26.52
C VAL A 376 -21.08 7.85 26.03
N GLY A 377 -19.79 7.68 26.34
CA GLY A 377 -18.97 6.57 25.88
C GLY A 377 -18.22 6.82 24.56
N SER A 378 -18.47 7.93 23.87
CA SER A 378 -17.68 8.32 22.69
C SER A 378 -16.23 8.62 23.10
N MET A 379 -15.28 8.26 22.25
CA MET A 379 -13.85 8.36 22.51
C MET A 379 -13.08 8.71 21.24
N ILE A 380 -12.18 9.68 21.37
CA ILE A 380 -11.12 9.95 20.39
C ILE A 380 -9.76 9.67 21.05
N SER A 381 -8.82 9.08 20.31
CA SER A 381 -7.46 8.87 20.83
C SER A 381 -6.37 9.21 19.82
N PHE A 382 -5.24 9.69 20.31
CA PHE A 382 -4.11 10.18 19.52
C PHE A 382 -2.83 9.45 19.91
N GLY A 383 -2.09 8.92 18.91
CA GLY A 383 -0.75 8.40 19.14
C GLY A 383 0.24 9.54 19.38
N LEU A 384 0.96 9.52 20.51
CA LEU A 384 1.92 10.54 20.89
C LEU A 384 3.35 9.97 20.94
N ARG A 385 4.32 10.77 20.49
CA ARG A 385 5.76 10.40 20.46
C ARG A 385 6.50 10.71 21.75
N THR A 386 6.09 11.74 22.47
CA THR A 386 6.81 12.19 23.66
C THR A 386 5.83 12.53 24.79
N ASP A 387 6.31 12.35 26.02
CA ASP A 387 5.58 12.72 27.24
C ASP A 387 5.34 14.23 27.31
N GLN A 388 6.29 15.02 26.77
CA GLN A 388 6.22 16.47 26.71
C GLN A 388 5.00 16.96 25.93
N ILE A 389 4.73 16.38 24.74
CA ILE A 389 3.54 16.71 23.95
C ILE A 389 2.26 16.42 24.75
N GLY A 390 2.21 15.28 25.44
CA GLY A 390 1.06 14.92 26.28
C GLY A 390 0.81 15.94 27.40
N LYS A 391 1.87 16.40 28.07
CA LYS A 391 1.80 17.43 29.12
C LYS A 391 1.29 18.76 28.58
N GLU A 392 1.84 19.21 27.45
CA GLU A 392 1.45 20.46 26.80
C GLU A 392 -0.02 20.44 26.35
N ILE A 393 -0.51 19.32 25.80
CA ILE A 393 -1.93 19.18 25.44
C ILE A 393 -2.83 19.31 26.68
N LEU A 394 -2.48 18.64 27.79
CA LEU A 394 -3.27 18.77 29.03
C LEU A 394 -3.25 20.21 29.57
N GLU A 395 -2.12 20.91 29.45
CA GLU A 395 -2.01 22.31 29.88
C GLU A 395 -2.87 23.26 29.02
N LEU A 396 -2.94 23.01 27.71
CA LEU A 396 -3.85 23.72 26.80
C LEU A 396 -5.31 23.47 27.19
N VAL A 397 -5.67 22.22 27.54
CA VAL A 397 -7.03 21.88 28.01
C VAL A 397 -7.35 22.60 29.31
N ARG A 398 -6.43 22.66 30.28
CA ARG A 398 -6.62 23.40 31.55
C ARG A 398 -6.84 24.90 31.31
N THR A 399 -5.94 25.52 30.56
CA THR A 399 -5.92 26.97 30.36
C THR A 399 -7.17 27.47 29.62
N ARG A 400 -7.75 26.65 28.73
CA ARG A 400 -8.89 27.04 27.90
C ARG A 400 -10.26 26.72 28.53
N ASN A 401 -10.31 26.15 29.74
CA ASN A 401 -11.56 25.75 30.39
C ASN A 401 -11.62 26.21 31.86
N GLU A 402 -12.68 26.92 32.24
CA GLU A 402 -12.82 27.49 33.59
C GLU A 402 -13.12 26.47 34.70
N ARG A 403 -13.69 25.30 34.36
CA ARG A 403 -14.15 24.28 35.31
C ARG A 403 -13.47 22.94 35.03
N THR A 404 -12.26 22.78 35.55
CA THR A 404 -11.48 21.55 35.38
C THR A 404 -11.12 20.90 36.71
N GLU A 405 -11.20 19.57 36.74
CA GLU A 405 -10.59 18.74 37.78
C GLU A 405 -9.37 18.07 37.16
N SER A 406 -8.20 18.11 37.81
CA SER A 406 -6.98 17.60 37.19
C SER A 406 -6.08 16.81 38.13
N THR A 407 -5.41 15.82 37.55
CA THR A 407 -4.25 15.12 38.10
C THR A 407 -3.06 15.31 37.14
N GLU A 408 -1.91 14.68 37.42
CA GLU A 408 -0.68 14.83 36.62
C GLU A 408 -0.87 14.47 35.13
N ARG A 409 -1.60 13.37 34.84
CA ARG A 409 -1.81 12.85 33.47
C ARG A 409 -3.28 12.76 33.03
N CYS A 410 -4.18 13.44 33.74
CA CYS A 410 -5.59 13.46 33.42
C CYS A 410 -6.23 14.82 33.75
N VAL A 411 -7.05 15.33 32.85
CA VAL A 411 -7.85 16.55 33.02
C VAL A 411 -9.30 16.22 32.68
N THR A 412 -10.21 16.54 33.58
CA THR A 412 -11.66 16.39 33.40
C THR A 412 -12.29 17.76 33.26
N VAL A 413 -13.06 17.97 32.20
CA VAL A 413 -13.76 19.22 31.90
C VAL A 413 -15.27 18.99 32.00
N LEU A 414 -15.97 19.81 32.79
CA LEU A 414 -17.44 19.76 32.85
C LEU A 414 -18.05 20.48 31.64
N GLN A 415 -18.91 19.79 30.87
CA GLN A 415 -19.64 20.38 29.75
C GLN A 415 -21.00 20.93 30.18
N ARG A 416 -21.62 21.76 29.32
CA ARG A 416 -22.90 22.44 29.60
C ARG A 416 -24.11 21.49 29.64
N ASN A 417 -24.01 20.32 29.04
CA ASN A 417 -25.06 19.32 28.83
C ASN A 417 -25.03 18.15 29.84
N ALA A 418 -24.52 18.37 31.06
CA ALA A 418 -24.39 17.34 32.10
C ALA A 418 -23.56 16.11 31.68
N THR A 419 -22.57 16.32 30.81
CA THR A 419 -21.50 15.37 30.52
C THR A 419 -20.14 15.96 30.94
N LYS A 420 -19.15 15.09 31.07
CA LYS A 420 -17.75 15.44 31.36
C LYS A 420 -16.86 14.90 30.25
N ILE A 421 -15.83 15.65 29.87
CA ILE A 421 -14.77 15.15 29.00
C ILE A 421 -13.57 14.83 29.87
N GLU A 422 -13.17 13.57 29.88
CA GLU A 422 -11.91 13.15 30.50
C GLU A 422 -10.84 13.04 29.41
N VAL A 423 -9.77 13.83 29.53
CA VAL A 423 -8.60 13.79 28.66
C VAL A 423 -7.42 13.25 29.46
N SER A 424 -6.88 12.11 29.07
CA SER A 424 -5.74 11.47 29.75
C SER A 424 -4.77 10.87 28.74
N TYR A 425 -3.51 10.67 29.13
CA TYR A 425 -2.55 9.95 28.29
C TYR A 425 -1.70 8.97 29.11
N GLY A 426 -1.20 7.93 28.44
CA GLY A 426 -0.39 6.90 29.08
C GLY A 426 0.40 6.06 28.08
N PRO A 427 1.27 5.15 28.56
CA PRO A 427 2.13 4.33 27.71
C PRO A 427 1.33 3.39 26.81
N LEU A 428 1.80 3.25 25.57
CA LEU A 428 1.34 2.21 24.65
C LEU A 428 2.04 0.89 24.96
N PRO A 429 1.33 -0.26 24.95
CA PRO A 429 1.96 -1.57 25.12
C PRO A 429 2.97 -1.92 24.01
N LYS A 430 2.80 -1.31 22.84
CA LYS A 430 3.67 -1.49 21.68
C LYS A 430 3.74 -0.18 20.91
N GLU A 431 4.93 0.19 20.48
CA GLU A 431 5.16 1.36 19.64
C GLU A 431 4.46 1.20 18.28
N VAL A 432 3.77 2.25 17.83
CA VAL A 432 3.09 2.32 16.53
C VAL A 432 3.42 3.66 15.88
N ASN A 433 4.04 3.65 14.70
CA ASN A 433 4.46 4.87 13.98
C ASN A 433 5.24 5.86 14.87
N LEU A 434 6.26 5.38 15.60
CA LEU A 434 7.04 6.15 16.57
C LEU A 434 6.25 6.67 17.79
N SER A 435 4.95 6.36 17.88
CA SER A 435 4.14 6.71 19.04
C SER A 435 4.37 5.69 20.15
N VAL A 436 4.81 6.18 21.31
CA VAL A 436 5.06 5.40 22.53
C VAL A 436 4.01 5.66 23.62
N LEU A 437 3.18 6.68 23.43
CA LEU A 437 2.11 7.09 24.32
C LEU A 437 0.78 7.19 23.53
N LEU A 438 -0.34 7.10 24.25
CA LEU A 438 -1.68 7.26 23.69
C LEU A 438 -2.47 8.26 24.55
N LEU A 439 -2.84 9.38 23.96
CA LEU A 439 -3.81 10.30 24.54
C LEU A 439 -5.23 9.85 24.19
N LYS A 440 -6.14 9.93 25.16
CA LYS A 440 -7.54 9.54 25.03
C LYS A 440 -8.39 10.68 25.58
N ALA A 441 -9.38 11.11 24.81
CA ALA A 441 -10.47 11.92 25.30
C ALA A 441 -11.76 11.11 25.25
N ARG A 442 -12.51 11.07 26.35
CA ARG A 442 -13.75 10.29 26.48
C ARG A 442 -14.88 11.13 27.07
N ILE A 443 -16.08 10.93 26.54
CA ILE A 443 -17.31 11.53 27.08
C ILE A 443 -17.87 10.64 28.17
N LEU A 444 -18.01 11.20 29.36
CA LEU A 444 -18.55 10.58 30.57
C LEU A 444 -19.86 11.26 30.96
N LYS A 445 -20.70 10.54 31.71
CA LYS A 445 -21.86 11.13 32.38
C LYS A 445 -21.36 11.97 33.57
N ALA A 446 -21.89 13.19 33.74
CA ALA A 446 -21.48 14.08 34.82
C ALA A 446 -21.83 13.56 36.22
#